data_AF-A0A1E7FTK1-F1
#
_entry.id   AF-A0A1E7FTK1-F1
#
_cell.length_a   1.000
_cell.length_b   1.000
_cell.length_c   1.000
_cell.angle_alpha   90.00
_cell.angle_beta   90.00
_cell.angle_gamma   90.00
#
_symmetry.space_group_name_H-M   'P 1'
#
loop_
_entity.id
_entity.type
_entity.pdbx_description
1 polymer ?
#
loop_
_entity_poly.entity_id
_entity_poly.type
_entity_poly.pdbx_seq_one_letter_code
_entity_poly.pdbx_strand_id
1 'polypeptide(L)'
;WREKICKWSYQVADHFSLSRQVVYIALNYMDRYCAASNEHIVDLLRNKNRFHLLAMASLCLAIKVHATTESWIVDTILKLGRDKFTAEQLKTMEVDVLQRLQWLLRPPTPQVFI
;
A
#
# COMPACT_ATOMS: atom_id res chain seq x y z
N TRP A 1 -0.43 14.90 2.60
CA TRP A 1 -0.77 13.80 1.66
C TRP A 1 -1.03 12.48 2.38
N ARG A 2 -0.14 12.07 3.31
CA ARG A 2 -0.29 10.87 4.15
C ARG A 2 -1.65 10.74 4.85
N GLU A 3 -2.18 11.79 5.45
CA GLU A 3 -3.47 11.73 6.17
C GLU A 3 -4.66 11.39 5.24
N LYS A 4 -4.68 11.94 4.01
CA LYS A 4 -5.72 11.64 3.02
C LYS A 4 -5.65 10.19 2.56
N ILE A 5 -4.43 9.69 2.33
CA ILE A 5 -4.19 8.29 1.98
C ILE A 5 -4.60 7.38 3.13
N CYS A 6 -4.24 7.71 4.36
CA CYS A 6 -4.64 6.97 5.54
C CYS A 6 -6.17 6.85 5.65
N LYS A 7 -6.88 7.97 5.54
CA LYS A 7 -8.36 7.99 5.50
C LYS A 7 -8.92 7.14 4.36
N TRP A 8 -8.35 7.25 3.16
CA TRP A 8 -8.75 6.44 2.01
C TRP A 8 -8.50 4.95 2.24
N SER A 9 -7.33 4.55 2.78
CA SER A 9 -7.00 3.16 3.07
C SER A 9 -7.93 2.55 4.12
N TYR A 10 -8.34 3.34 5.13
CA TYR A 10 -9.37 2.91 6.08
C TYR A 10 -10.74 2.76 5.43
N GLN A 11 -11.16 3.70 4.57
CA GLN A 11 -12.42 3.56 3.82
C GLN A 11 -12.44 2.31 2.95
N VAL A 12 -11.32 1.99 2.29
CA VAL A 12 -11.16 0.76 1.51
C VAL A 12 -11.24 -0.46 2.41
N ALA A 13 -10.53 -0.46 3.55
CA ALA A 13 -10.58 -1.56 4.49
C ALA A 13 -11.98 -1.79 5.07
N ASP A 14 -12.70 -0.72 5.44
CA ASP A 14 -14.07 -0.80 5.95
C ASP A 14 -15.03 -1.32 4.87
N HIS A 15 -14.86 -0.90 3.61
CA HIS A 15 -15.66 -1.40 2.48
C HIS A 15 -15.50 -2.91 2.26
N PHE A 16 -14.28 -3.42 2.41
CA PHE A 16 -13.97 -4.85 2.25
C PHE A 16 -14.00 -5.64 3.56
N SER A 17 -14.41 -5.01 4.68
CA SER A 17 -14.36 -5.61 6.03
C SER A 17 -12.99 -6.22 6.38
N LEU A 18 -11.91 -5.59 5.91
CA LEU A 18 -10.54 -6.00 6.17
C LEU A 18 -10.13 -5.63 7.60
N SER A 19 -9.23 -6.44 8.18
CA SER A 19 -8.65 -6.11 9.48
C SER A 19 -7.90 -4.79 9.43
N ARG A 20 -8.06 -3.96 10.47
CA ARG A 20 -7.31 -2.70 10.64
C ARG A 20 -5.80 -2.92 10.66
N GLN A 21 -5.33 -4.13 11.01
CA GLN A 21 -3.94 -4.52 10.89
C GLN A 21 -3.40 -4.40 9.46
N VAL A 22 -4.21 -4.75 8.46
CA VAL A 22 -3.80 -4.70 7.05
C VAL A 22 -3.51 -3.26 6.64
N VAL A 23 -4.33 -2.30 7.08
CA VAL A 23 -4.09 -0.87 6.84
C VAL A 23 -2.83 -0.40 7.56
N TYR A 24 -2.62 -0.84 8.81
CA TYR A 24 -1.41 -0.53 9.55
C TYR A 24 -0.14 -1.02 8.83
N ILE A 25 -0.16 -2.28 8.38
CA ILE A 25 0.96 -2.87 7.64
C ILE A 25 1.18 -2.15 6.31
N ALA A 26 0.12 -1.81 5.57
CA ALA A 26 0.21 -1.05 4.34
C ALA A 26 0.86 0.33 4.55
N LEU A 27 0.47 1.04 5.61
CA LEU A 27 1.06 2.32 5.98
C LEU A 27 2.53 2.15 6.39
N ASN A 28 2.86 1.08 7.12
CA ASN A 28 4.24 0.76 7.50
C ASN A 28 5.12 0.54 6.25
N TYR A 29 4.63 -0.18 5.25
CA TYR A 29 5.34 -0.37 3.98
C TYR A 29 5.60 0.95 3.26
N MET A 30 4.57 1.78 3.14
CA MET A 30 4.69 3.10 2.51
C MET A 30 5.68 3.99 3.27
N ASP A 31 5.59 4.05 4.59
CA ASP A 31 6.45 4.89 5.43
C ASP A 31 7.92 4.41 5.35
N ARG A 32 8.15 3.09 5.39
CA ARG A 32 9.50 2.51 5.21
C ARG A 32 10.06 2.75 3.82
N TYR A 33 9.22 2.67 2.80
CA TYR A 33 9.61 3.01 1.42
C TYR A 33 10.06 4.46 1.36
N CYS A 34 9.27 5.40 1.91
CA CYS A 34 9.62 6.83 1.94
C CYS A 34 10.85 7.14 2.81
N ALA A 35 11.08 6.38 3.89
CA ALA A 35 12.21 6.56 4.79
C ALA A 35 13.54 6.13 4.16
N ALA A 36 13.51 5.24 3.16
CA ALA A 36 14.72 4.76 2.49
C ALA A 36 15.25 5.84 1.54
N SER A 37 15.98 6.82 2.09
CA SER A 37 16.48 8.03 1.41
C SER A 37 17.15 7.74 0.05
N ASN A 38 16.48 8.09 -1.04
CA ASN A 38 17.01 8.13 -2.40
C ASN A 38 16.45 9.37 -3.12
N GLU A 39 17.23 9.99 -4.01
CA GLU A 39 16.83 11.18 -4.77
C GLU A 39 15.51 10.99 -5.55
N HIS A 40 15.28 9.78 -6.06
CA HIS A 40 14.03 9.39 -6.73
C HIS A 40 12.76 9.50 -5.85
N ILE A 41 12.89 9.41 -4.53
CA ILE A 41 11.74 9.50 -3.61
C ILE A 41 11.26 10.94 -3.48
N VAL A 42 12.16 11.92 -3.58
CA VAL A 42 11.83 13.34 -3.43
C VAL A 42 10.89 13.78 -4.58
N ASP A 43 11.16 13.31 -5.80
CA ASP A 43 10.28 13.50 -6.96
C ASP A 43 8.97 12.71 -6.84
N LEU A 44 9.00 11.52 -6.24
CA LEU A 44 7.81 10.70 -6.03
C LEU A 44 6.86 11.35 -5.00
N LEU A 45 7.41 11.92 -3.92
CA LEU A 45 6.67 12.68 -2.92
C LEU A 45 6.08 13.98 -3.49
N ARG A 46 6.74 14.56 -4.50
CA ARG A 46 6.26 15.76 -5.20
C ARG A 46 5.08 15.46 -6.13
N ASN A 47 5.01 14.25 -6.68
CA ASN A 47 3.95 13.84 -7.60
C ASN A 47 2.82 13.08 -6.88
N LYS A 48 1.68 13.76 -6.71
CA LYS A 48 0.47 13.23 -6.05
C LYS A 48 0.00 11.89 -6.64
N ASN A 49 0.13 11.71 -7.96
CA ASN A 49 -0.31 10.49 -8.62
C ASN A 49 0.59 9.30 -8.26
N ARG A 50 1.91 9.51 -8.23
CA ARG A 50 2.86 8.46 -7.84
C ARG A 50 2.75 8.11 -6.36
N PHE A 51 2.54 9.11 -5.50
CA PHE A 51 2.29 8.88 -4.08
C PHE A 51 1.01 8.05 -3.85
N HIS A 52 -0.05 8.32 -4.62
CA HIS A 52 -1.28 7.54 -4.56
C HIS A 52 -1.06 6.10 -5.07
N LEU A 53 -0.31 5.92 -6.16
CA LEU A 53 0.05 4.60 -6.68
C LEU A 53 0.87 3.79 -5.67
N LEU A 54 1.83 4.41 -4.98
CA LEU A 54 2.59 3.77 -3.91
C LEU A 54 1.69 3.27 -2.77
N ALA A 55 0.71 4.10 -2.37
CA ALA A 55 -0.24 3.72 -1.34
C ALA A 55 -1.13 2.55 -1.78
N MET A 56 -1.59 2.55 -3.04
CA MET A 56 -2.36 1.44 -3.62
C MET A 56 -1.53 0.16 -3.65
N ALA A 57 -0.27 0.23 -4.11
CA ALA A 57 0.64 -0.92 -4.15
C ALA A 57 0.90 -1.49 -2.75
N SER A 58 1.15 -0.61 -1.77
CA SER A 58 1.39 -1.00 -0.38
C SER A 58 0.16 -1.68 0.24
N LEU A 59 -1.04 -1.18 -0.07
CA LEU A 59 -2.29 -1.77 0.40
C LEU A 59 -2.56 -3.14 -0.25
N CYS A 60 -2.38 -3.26 -1.56
CA CYS A 60 -2.51 -4.53 -2.28
C CYS A 60 -1.52 -5.58 -1.76
N LEU A 61 -0.26 -5.20 -1.51
CA LEU A 61 0.74 -6.08 -0.90
C LEU A 61 0.33 -6.51 0.51
N ALA A 62 -0.12 -5.59 1.36
CA ALA A 62 -0.56 -5.92 2.71
C ALA A 62 -1.76 -6.89 2.69
N ILE A 63 -2.73 -6.67 1.78
CA ILE A 63 -3.87 -7.56 1.58
C ILE A 63 -3.39 -8.94 1.12
N LYS A 64 -2.54 -9.02 0.08
CA LYS A 64 -2.04 -10.29 -0.45
C LYS A 64 -1.27 -11.12 0.58
N VAL A 65 -0.55 -10.46 1.49
CA VAL A 65 0.31 -11.14 2.48
C VAL A 65 -0.44 -11.49 3.77
N HIS A 66 -1.33 -10.61 4.24
CA HIS A 66 -1.95 -10.71 5.57
C HIS A 66 -3.46 -10.92 5.55
N ALA A 67 -4.15 -10.63 4.45
CA ALA A 67 -5.55 -10.98 4.30
C ALA A 67 -5.66 -12.32 3.57
N THR A 68 -6.39 -13.27 4.15
CA THR A 68 -6.77 -14.54 3.52
C THR A 68 -7.87 -14.33 2.46
N THR A 69 -7.78 -13.25 1.69
CA THR A 69 -8.86 -12.84 0.80
C THR A 69 -8.49 -13.00 -0.67
N GLU A 70 -9.50 -13.31 -1.46
CA GLU A 70 -9.42 -13.71 -2.85
C GLU A 70 -8.85 -12.61 -3.77
N SER A 71 -8.24 -13.05 -4.87
CA SER A 71 -7.53 -12.19 -5.85
C SER A 71 -8.38 -11.08 -6.49
N TRP A 72 -9.72 -11.10 -6.35
CA TRP A 72 -10.63 -10.10 -6.95
C TRP A 72 -10.60 -8.73 -6.24
N ILE A 73 -10.13 -8.67 -4.99
CA ILE A 73 -9.99 -7.39 -4.27
C ILE A 73 -8.97 -6.47 -4.95
N VAL A 74 -7.92 -7.05 -5.55
CA VAL A 74 -6.90 -6.28 -6.27
C VAL A 74 -7.50 -5.59 -7.50
N ASP A 75 -8.35 -6.31 -8.25
CA ASP A 75 -9.08 -5.75 -9.40
C ASP A 75 -10.05 -4.64 -8.99
N THR A 76 -10.69 -4.80 -7.81
CA THR A 76 -11.60 -3.79 -7.27
C THR A 76 -10.85 -2.55 -6.77
N ILE A 77 -9.67 -2.71 -6.16
CA ILE A 77 -8.80 -1.59 -5.77
C ILE A 77 -8.31 -0.82 -7.00
N LEU A 78 -7.98 -1.52 -8.09
CA LEU A 78 -7.64 -0.89 -9.37
C LEU A 78 -8.80 -0.04 -9.91
N LYS A 79 -10.04 -0.58 -9.88
CA LYS A 79 -11.26 0.15 -10.26
C LYS A 79 -11.51 1.36 -9.36
N LEU A 80 -11.29 1.23 -8.04
CA LEU A 80 -11.37 2.33 -7.06
C LEU A 80 -10.31 3.42 -7.29
N GLY A 81 -9.19 3.08 -7.94
CA GLY A 81 -8.17 4.01 -8.42
C GLY A 81 -8.64 4.97 -9.53
N ARG A 82 -9.92 4.93 -9.90
CA ARG A 82 -10.57 5.73 -10.96
C ARG A 82 -9.96 5.53 -12.35
N ASP A 83 -9.56 4.29 -12.67
CA ASP A 83 -8.97 3.93 -13.98
C ASP A 83 -7.69 4.70 -14.35
N LYS A 84 -7.08 5.41 -13.39
CA LYS A 84 -5.91 6.24 -13.64
C LYS A 84 -4.61 5.45 -13.75
N PHE A 85 -4.62 4.20 -13.32
CA PHE A 85 -3.42 3.38 -13.18
C PHE A 85 -3.68 1.99 -13.74
N THR A 86 -2.81 1.56 -14.65
CA THR A 86 -2.86 0.21 -15.23
C THR A 86 -2.42 -0.83 -14.20
N ALA A 87 -2.98 -2.03 -14.26
CA ALA A 87 -2.56 -3.17 -13.44
C ALA A 87 -1.04 -3.44 -13.54
N GLU A 88 -0.45 -3.17 -14.71
CA GLU A 88 1.00 -3.26 -14.93
C GLU A 88 1.78 -2.24 -14.10
N GLN A 89 1.34 -0.97 -14.06
CA GLN A 89 1.99 0.07 -13.26
C GLN A 89 1.92 -0.26 -11.78
N LEU A 90 0.78 -0.80 -11.33
CA LEU A 90 0.62 -1.25 -9.95
C LEU A 90 1.59 -2.40 -9.64
N LYS A 91 1.66 -3.44 -10.49
CA LYS A 91 2.59 -4.56 -10.32
C LYS A 91 4.04 -4.12 -10.28
N THR A 92 4.46 -3.23 -11.18
CA THR A 92 5.83 -2.69 -11.20
C THR A 92 6.15 -1.98 -9.89
N MET A 93 5.21 -1.17 -9.37
CA MET A 93 5.38 -0.53 -8.06
C MET A 93 5.37 -1.52 -6.90
N GLU A 94 4.56 -2.59 -6.96
CA GLU A 94 4.57 -3.64 -5.93
C GLU A 94 5.95 -4.31 -5.86
N VAL A 95 6.55 -4.65 -7.01
CA VAL A 95 7.88 -5.26 -7.07
C VAL A 95 8.95 -4.30 -6.55
N ASP A 96 8.89 -3.02 -6.93
CA ASP A 96 9.82 -2.00 -6.44
C ASP A 96 9.73 -1.83 -4.91
N VAL A 97 8.51 -1.80 -4.36
CA VAL A 97 8.28 -1.76 -2.91
C VAL A 97 8.83 -3.01 -2.22
N LEU A 98 8.62 -4.20 -2.79
CA LEU A 98 9.16 -5.46 -2.26
C LEU A 98 10.69 -5.48 -2.22
N GLN A 99 11.33 -5.06 -3.31
CA GLN A 99 12.78 -4.95 -3.40
C GLN A 99 13.32 -3.94 -2.37
N ARG A 100 12.65 -2.79 -2.22
CA ARG A 100 13.06 -1.76 -1.26
C ARG A 100 12.88 -2.17 0.20
N LEU A 101 11.83 -2.94 0.50
CA LEU A 101 11.58 -3.50 1.82
C LEU A 101 12.49 -4.72 2.14
N GLN A 102 13.31 -5.16 1.18
CA GLN A 102 14.12 -6.38 1.25
C GLN A 102 13.30 -7.60 1.70
N TRP A 103 12.08 -7.73 1.19
CA TRP A 103 11.15 -8.82 1.54
C TRP A 103 10.74 -8.88 3.02
N LEU A 104 11.05 -7.85 3.82
CA LEU A 104 10.66 -7.77 5.22
C LEU A 104 9.18 -7.34 5.35
N LEU A 105 8.30 -8.30 5.05
CA LEU A 105 6.83 -8.16 4.94
C LEU A 105 6.08 -8.48 6.25
N ARG A 106 6.79 -8.75 7.35
CA ARG A 106 6.18 -9.02 8.66
C ARG A 106 6.69 -8.03 9.69
N PRO A 107 6.28 -6.75 9.61
CA PRO A 107 6.58 -5.82 10.69
C PRO A 107 5.85 -6.26 11.98
N PRO A 108 6.42 -6.01 13.16
CA PRO A 108 5.70 -6.26 14.41
C PRO A 108 4.47 -5.36 14.45
N THR A 109 3.28 -5.96 14.41
CA THR A 109 2.02 -5.22 14.52
C THR A 109 1.71 -4.96 16.00
N PRO A 110 1.15 -3.78 16.34
CA PRO A 110 0.83 -3.44 17.74
C PRO A 110 -0.14 -4.43 18.39
N GLN A 111 -0.91 -5.16 17.59
CA GLN A 111 -1.86 -6.16 18.07
C GLN A 111 -1.19 -7.47 18.53
N VAL A 112 0.12 -7.64 18.33
CA VAL A 112 0.89 -8.76 18.92
C VAL A 112 1.24 -8.49 20.40
N PHE A 113 1.14 -7.23 20.83
CA PHE A 113 1.50 -6.80 22.20
C PHE A 113 0.28 -6.58 23.11
N ILE A 114 -0.92 -6.86 22.62
CA ILE A 114 -2.20 -6.76 23.36
C ILE A 114 -2.73 -8.17 23.55
#